data_AF-A0A943FPD5-F1
#
_entry.id   AF-A0A943FPD5-F1
#
_cell.length_a   1.000
_cell.length_b   1.000
_cell.length_c   1.000
_cell.angle_alpha   90.00
_cell.angle_beta   90.00
_cell.angle_gamma   90.00
#
_symmetry.space_group_name_H-M   'P 1'
#
loop_
_entity.id
_entity.type
_entity.pdbx_description
1 polymer ?
#
loop_
_entity_poly.entity_id
_entity_poly.type
_entity_poly.pdbx_seq_one_letter_code
_entity_poly.pdbx_strand_id
1 'polypeptide(L)' 'MPPIDYNPLRNRIRDLGLTQKECAEKIGISEGQLCQKMAGNYEFRQSEISKLCDLLGIEGSDIKVFFFTPKS' A
#
# COMPACT_ATOMS: atom_id res chain seq x y z
N MET A 1 -18.55 0.01 0.79
CA MET A 1 -17.58 -0.54 1.78
C MET A 1 -17.02 0.65 2.57
N PRO A 2 -16.80 0.55 3.89
CA PRO A 2 -16.13 1.62 4.63
C PRO A 2 -14.74 1.92 4.03
N PRO A 3 -14.28 3.18 4.08
CA PRO A 3 -12.96 3.53 3.57
C PRO A 3 -11.87 2.79 4.36
N ILE A 4 -10.83 2.29 3.68
CA ILE A 4 -9.72 1.55 4.29
C ILE A 4 -8.68 2.50 4.89
N ASP A 5 -8.13 2.14 6.04
CA ASP A 5 -7.02 2.85 6.66
C ASP A 5 -5.68 2.37 6.11
N TYR A 6 -5.08 3.19 5.24
CA TYR A 6 -3.75 2.95 4.69
C TYR A 6 -2.61 3.61 5.51
N ASN A 7 -2.88 4.14 6.71
CA ASN A 7 -1.83 4.67 7.59
C ASN A 7 -0.77 3.62 7.96
N PRO A 8 -1.09 2.34 8.25
CA PRO A 8 -0.07 1.31 8.47
C PRO A 8 0.87 1.18 7.28
N LEU A 9 0.34 1.20 6.06
CA LEU A 9 1.12 1.11 4.83
C LEU A 9 2.05 2.33 4.65
N ARG A 10 1.55 3.54 4.95
CA ARG A 10 2.37 4.77 4.93
C ARG A 10 3.51 4.72 5.93
N ASN A 11 3.21 4.28 7.15
CA ASN A 11 4.22 4.16 8.21
C ASN A 11 5.30 3.16 7.80
N ARG A 12 4.91 1.99 7.27
CA ARG A 12 5.87 0.98 6.81
C ARG A 12 6.77 1.48 5.68
N ILE A 13 6.22 2.20 4.70
CA ILE A 13 7.00 2.84 3.63
C ILE A 13 8.05 3.79 4.23
N ARG A 14 7.64 4.64 5.19
CA ARG A 14 8.53 5.59 5.88
C ARG A 14 9.60 4.90 6.72
N ASP A 15 9.25 3.84 7.45
CA ASP A 15 10.18 3.10 8.32
C ASP A 15 11.29 2.41 7.51
N LEU A 16 11.03 2.12 6.24
CA LEU A 16 12.03 1.60 5.29
C LEU A 16 12.80 2.70 4.55
N GLY A 17 12.55 3.97 4.86
CA GLY A 17 13.19 5.12 4.21
C GLY A 17 12.79 5.31 2.74
N LEU A 18 11.68 4.71 2.31
CA LEU A 18 11.18 4.81 0.94
C LEU A 18 10.19 5.96 0.78
N THR A 19 10.15 6.52 -0.42
CA THR A 19 9.08 7.44 -0.84
C THR A 19 7.97 6.69 -1.58
N GLN A 20 6.77 7.28 -1.64
CA GLN A 20 5.67 6.74 -2.46
C GLN A 20 6.07 6.63 -3.94
N LYS A 21 6.84 7.59 -4.44
CA LYS A 21 7.38 7.57 -5.81
C LYS A 21 8.25 6.34 -6.05
N GLU A 22 9.22 6.08 -5.17
CA GLU A 22 10.09 4.89 -5.29
C GLU A 22 9.30 3.59 -5.18
N CYS A 23 8.31 3.53 -4.29
CA CYS A 23 7.43 2.36 -4.19
C CYS A 23 6.65 2.14 -5.49
N ALA A 24 6.06 3.20 -6.05
CA ALA A 24 5.31 3.13 -7.30
C ALA A 24 6.18 2.63 -8.46
N GLU A 25 7.38 3.18 -8.60
CA GLU A 25 8.37 2.76 -9.61
C GLU A 25 8.72 1.28 -9.46
N LYS A 26 8.99 0.82 -8.23
CA LYS A 26 9.37 -0.58 -7.95
C LYS A 26 8.24 -1.58 -8.18
N ILE A 27 6.98 -1.20 -7.95
CA ILE A 27 5.83 -2.08 -8.21
C ILE A 27 5.28 -1.95 -9.64
N GLY A 28 5.81 -1.01 -10.43
CA GLY A 28 5.51 -0.83 -11.85
C GLY A 28 4.22 -0.05 -12.13
N ILE A 29 3.90 0.94 -11.30
CA ILE A 29 2.78 1.87 -11.50
C ILE A 29 3.25 3.32 -11.41
N SER A 30 2.42 4.28 -11.82
CA SER A 30 2.76 5.69 -11.62
C SER A 30 2.55 6.13 -10.17
N GLU A 31 3.32 7.11 -9.71
CA GLU A 31 3.13 7.73 -8.38
C GLU A 31 1.68 8.19 -8.19
N GLY A 32 1.09 8.82 -9.20
CA GLY A 32 -0.31 9.25 -9.16
C GLY A 32 -1.30 8.10 -8.96
N GLN A 33 -1.06 6.94 -9.58
CA GLN A 33 -1.87 5.74 -9.34
C GLN A 33 -1.76 5.25 -7.90
N LEU A 34 -0.54 5.20 -7.34
CA LEU A 34 -0.34 4.82 -5.95
C LEU A 34 -1.03 5.80 -4.99
N CYS A 35 -0.85 7.11 -5.20
CA CYS A 35 -1.47 8.16 -4.39
C CYS A 35 -3.01 8.03 -4.38
N GLN A 36 -3.63 7.82 -5.54
CA GLN A 36 -5.08 7.67 -5.62
C GLN A 36 -5.58 6.38 -4.94
N LYS A 37 -4.80 5.29 -4.99
CA LYS A 37 -5.12 4.05 -4.26
C LYS A 37 -5.00 4.24 -2.75
N MET A 38 -3.92 4.86 -2.28
CA MET A 38 -3.74 5.17 -0.85
C MET A 38 -4.74 6.22 -0.33
N ALA A 39 -5.31 7.05 -1.21
CA ALA A 39 -6.42 7.94 -0.89
C ALA A 39 -7.77 7.21 -0.80
N GLY A 40 -7.85 5.95 -1.29
CA GLY A 40 -9.07 5.15 -1.33
C GLY A 40 -9.95 5.41 -2.56
N ASN A 41 -9.47 6.17 -3.55
CA ASN A 41 -10.22 6.46 -4.78
C ASN A 41 -10.22 5.28 -5.76
N TYR A 42 -9.22 4.39 -5.67
CA TYR A 42 -9.14 3.15 -6.42
C TYR A 42 -8.69 2.00 -5.53
N GLU A 43 -9.14 0.79 -5.84
CA GLU A 43 -8.73 -0.42 -5.14
C GLU A 43 -7.33 -0.87 -5.58
N PHE A 44 -6.60 -1.53 -4.68
CA PHE A 44 -5.37 -2.22 -5.02
C PHE A 44 -5.70 -3.53 -5.74
N ARG A 45 -5.00 -3.79 -6.85
CA ARG A 45 -5.04 -5.09 -7.53
C ARG A 45 -4.23 -6.08 -6.72
N GLN A 46 -4.60 -7.36 -6.76
CA GLN A 46 -3.85 -8.42 -6.09
C GLN A 46 -2.35 -8.41 -6.46
N SER A 47 -2.02 -8.16 -7.74
CA SER A 47 -0.63 -8.07 -8.19
C SER A 47 0.14 -6.87 -7.59
N GLU A 48 -0.54 -5.77 -7.30
CA GLU A 48 0.06 -4.61 -6.63
C GLU A 48 0.27 -4.88 -5.15
N ILE A 49 -0.70 -5.55 -4.49
CA ILE A 49 -0.59 -5.98 -3.09
C ILE A 49 0.60 -6.92 -2.94
N SER A 50 0.71 -7.96 -3.77
CA SER A 50 1.83 -8.90 -3.72
C SER A 50 3.18 -8.19 -3.85
N LYS A 51 3.35 -7.34 -4.86
CA LYS A 51 4.60 -6.59 -5.07
C LYS A 51 4.91 -5.62 -3.92
N LEU A 52 3.90 -4.98 -3.34
CA LEU A 52 4.08 -4.12 -2.16
C LEU A 52 4.49 -4.96 -0.95
N CYS A 53 3.90 -6.13 -0.74
CA CYS A 53 4.29 -7.01 0.35
C CYS A 53 5.73 -7.48 0.21
N ASP A 54 6.13 -7.91 -0.99
CA ASP A 54 7.52 -8.29 -1.28
C ASP A 54 8.49 -7.12 -1.06
N LEU A 55 8.14 -5.93 -1.55
CA LEU A 55 8.98 -4.73 -1.42
C LEU A 55 9.12 -4.26 0.02
N LEU A 56 8.03 -4.30 0.79
CA LEU A 56 7.96 -3.75 2.14
C LEU A 56 8.24 -4.81 3.21
N GLY A 57 8.52 -6.05 2.82
CA GLY A 57 8.69 -7.19 3.73
C GLY A 57 7.49 -7.36 4.65
N ILE A 58 6.28 -7.33 4.08
CA ILE A 58 5.02 -7.59 4.82
C ILE A 58 4.71 -9.07 4.69
N GLU A 59 4.60 -9.76 5.84
CA GLU A 59 4.24 -11.17 5.85
C GLU A 59 2.77 -11.38 5.48
N GLY A 60 2.46 -12.56 4.93
CA GLY A 60 1.10 -12.91 4.50
C GLY A 60 0.04 -12.76 5.60
N SER A 61 0.42 -13.05 6.84
CA SER A 61 -0.43 -12.93 8.04
C SER A 61 -0.85 -11.48 8.31
N ASP A 62 -0.02 -10.50 7.94
CA ASP A 62 -0.24 -9.09 8.25
C ASP A 62 -0.96 -8.33 7.13
N ILE A 63 -1.13 -8.92 5.94
CA ILE A 63 -1.78 -8.28 4.79
C ILE A 63 -3.12 -7.65 5.19
N LYS A 64 -3.88 -8.31 6.06
CA LYS A 64 -5.16 -7.82 6.57
C LYS A 64 -5.03 -6.43 7.21
N VAL A 65 -3.99 -6.22 8.00
CA VAL A 65 -3.75 -4.97 8.73
C VAL A 65 -3.47 -3.82 7.76
N PHE A 66 -2.72 -4.10 6.69
CA PHE A 66 -2.27 -3.09 5.73
C PHE A 66 -3.30 -2.72 4.66
N PHE A 67 -4.10 -3.69 4.20
CA PHE A 67 -4.95 -3.52 3.02
C PHE A 67 -6.45 -3.70 3.28
N PHE A 68 -6.85 -4.17 4.46
CA PHE A 68 -8.24 -4.57 4.74
C PHE A 68 -8.82 -4.02 6.06
N THR A 69 -8.07 -3.18 6.77
CA THR A 69 -8.56 -2.51 7.99
C THR A 69 -9.42 -1.28 7.63
N PRO A 70 -10.69 -1.21 8.02
CA PRO A 70 -11.51 -0.02 7.79
C PRO A 70 -11.05 1.14 8.69
N LYS A 71 -11.22 2.38 8.22
CA LYS A 71 -11.11 3.58 9.07
C LYS A 71 -12.20 3.52 10.14
N SER A 72 -11.79 3.76 11.38
CA SER A 72 -12.70 3.99 12.51
C SER A 72 -13.36 5.36 12.42
#